data_AF-A0A8J7KBE8-F1
#
_entry.id   AF-A0A8J7KBE8-F1
#
_cell.length_a   1.000
_cell.length_b   1.000
_cell.length_c   1.000
_cell.angle_alpha   90.00
_cell.angle_beta   90.00
_cell.angle_gamma   90.00
#
_symmetry.space_group_name_H-M   'P 1'
#
loop_
_entity.id
_entity.type
_entity.pdbx_description
1 polymer ?
#
loop_
_entity_poly.entity_id
_entity_poly.type
_entity_poly.pdbx_seq_one_letter_code
_entity_poly.pdbx_strand_id
1 'polypeptide(L)'
;MTFWLLAGLFASAFLSATLLPGNSEAVLLALLGQTQRDWLLLVLVATVGNVLGGLLTVWLGRRLPAPQRQGRLYGLAERWGPVSLLLSWVPVAGDALCGLAGWLRWSWGAVCVWLALGKALRYLLLAGLALQLL
;
A
#
# COMPACT_ATOMS: atom_id res chain seq x y z
N MET A 1 -20.27 5.88 -12.12
CA MET A 1 -19.42 6.52 -11.11
C MET A 1 -19.03 7.94 -11.52
N THR A 2 -19.14 8.94 -10.64
CA THR A 2 -18.67 10.32 -10.92
C THR A 2 -17.15 10.43 -10.72
N PHE A 3 -16.46 11.19 -11.58
CA PHE A 3 -14.99 11.41 -11.50
C PHE A 3 -14.50 11.79 -10.10
N TRP A 4 -15.24 12.66 -9.39
CA TRP A 4 -14.90 13.11 -8.05
C TRP A 4 -14.84 12.00 -7.00
N LEU A 5 -15.65 10.95 -7.13
CA LEU A 5 -15.62 9.81 -6.21
C LEU A 5 -14.33 9.00 -6.39
N LEU A 6 -13.92 8.79 -7.65
CA LEU A 6 -12.67 8.11 -7.96
C LEU A 6 -11.46 8.95 -7.53
N ALA A 7 -11.49 10.26 -7.76
CA ALA A 7 -10.46 11.18 -7.30
C ALA A 7 -10.35 11.21 -5.77
N GLY A 8 -11.49 11.22 -5.05
CA GLY A 8 -11.53 11.14 -3.59
C GLY A 8 -10.97 9.82 -3.06
N LEU A 9 -11.35 8.68 -3.67
CA LEU A 9 -10.79 7.37 -3.34
C LEU A 9 -9.29 7.31 -3.57
N PHE A 10 -8.82 7.81 -4.73
CA PHE A 10 -7.40 7.90 -5.04
C PHE A 10 -6.65 8.73 -4.01
N ALA A 11 -7.14 9.94 -3.71
CA ALA A 11 -6.51 10.84 -2.75
C ALA A 11 -6.47 10.22 -1.35
N SER A 12 -7.57 9.59 -0.91
CA SER A 12 -7.61 8.86 0.36
C SER A 12 -6.59 7.71 0.38
N ALA A 13 -6.53 6.91 -0.68
CA ALA A 13 -5.58 5.81 -0.82
C ALA A 13 -4.11 6.27 -0.84
N PHE A 14 -3.82 7.37 -1.53
CA PHE A 14 -2.49 7.97 -1.61
C PHE A 14 -2.03 8.56 -0.27
N LEU A 15 -2.89 9.35 0.36
CA LEU A 15 -2.60 9.95 1.67
C LEU A 15 -2.50 8.90 2.77
N SER A 16 -3.29 7.82 2.64
CA SER A 16 -3.27 6.76 3.64
C SER A 16 -1.93 6.03 3.68
N ALA A 17 -1.30 5.84 2.52
CA ALA A 17 0.01 5.20 2.41
C ALA A 17 1.21 6.09 2.80
N THR A 18 0.97 7.39 3.08
CA THR A 18 2.02 8.38 3.39
C THR A 18 1.95 8.91 4.80
N LEU A 19 0.76 9.23 5.33
CA LEU A 19 0.63 9.99 6.58
C LEU A 19 -0.57 9.57 7.47
N LEU A 20 -1.63 8.97 6.93
CA LEU A 20 -2.90 8.75 7.65
C LEU A 20 -3.36 7.28 7.64
N PRO A 21 -3.17 6.51 8.72
CA PRO A 21 -3.57 5.10 8.72
C PRO A 21 -5.10 4.94 8.56
N GLY A 22 -5.52 4.02 7.69
CA GLY A 22 -6.87 3.43 7.69
C GLY A 22 -8.00 4.18 6.96
N ASN A 23 -7.72 5.30 6.28
CA ASN A 23 -8.77 6.09 5.62
C ASN A 23 -9.25 5.50 4.28
N SER A 24 -8.42 4.72 3.61
CA SER A 24 -8.69 4.26 2.24
C SER A 24 -9.66 3.10 2.15
N GLU A 25 -9.62 2.21 3.14
CA GLU A 25 -10.43 1.01 3.26
C GLU A 25 -11.89 1.35 3.51
N ALA A 26 -12.15 2.27 4.45
CA ALA A 26 -13.49 2.74 4.76
C ALA A 26 -14.15 3.40 3.55
N VAL A 27 -13.41 4.23 2.81
CA VAL A 27 -13.91 4.88 1.58
C VAL A 27 -14.21 3.85 0.50
N LEU A 28 -13.34 2.84 0.31
CA LEU A 28 -13.60 1.75 -0.65
C LEU A 28 -14.89 1.00 -0.30
N LEU A 29 -15.05 0.56 0.95
CA LEU A 29 -16.22 -0.20 1.40
C LEU A 29 -17.51 0.62 1.27
N ALA A 30 -17.47 1.92 1.61
CA ALA A 30 -18.60 2.82 1.45
C ALA A 30 -19.03 2.99 -0.02
N LEU A 31 -18.08 3.01 -0.95
CA LEU A 31 -18.37 3.08 -2.40
C LEU A 31 -18.87 1.75 -2.96
N LEU A 32 -18.33 0.62 -2.50
CA LEU A 32 -18.81 -0.72 -2.88
C LEU A 32 -20.25 -0.95 -2.42
N GLY A 33 -20.65 -0.44 -1.27
CA GLY A 33 -22.04 -0.47 -0.79
C GLY A 33 -23.01 0.32 -1.67
N GLN A 34 -22.53 1.29 -2.45
CA GLN A 34 -23.36 2.10 -3.36
C GLN A 34 -23.36 1.58 -4.79
N THR A 35 -22.22 1.03 -5.26
CA THR A 35 -22.09 0.54 -6.64
C THR A 35 -21.18 -0.68 -6.70
N GLN A 36 -21.80 -1.85 -6.57
CA GLN A 36 -21.09 -3.12 -6.68
C GLN A 36 -20.58 -3.40 -8.11
N ARG A 37 -21.24 -2.85 -9.14
CA ARG A 37 -20.88 -3.14 -10.55
C ARG A 37 -19.51 -2.58 -10.96
N ASP A 38 -19.08 -1.50 -10.31
CA ASP A 38 -17.82 -0.80 -10.62
C ASP A 38 -16.66 -1.25 -9.71
N TRP A 39 -16.79 -2.37 -8.99
CA TRP A 39 -15.85 -2.79 -7.95
C TRP A 39 -14.40 -2.93 -8.45
N LEU A 40 -14.20 -3.44 -9.68
CA LEU A 40 -12.86 -3.57 -10.28
C LEU A 40 -12.19 -2.20 -10.44
N LEU A 41 -12.95 -1.22 -10.92
CA LEU A 41 -12.45 0.14 -11.12
C LEU A 41 -12.09 0.79 -9.77
N LEU A 42 -12.94 0.59 -8.76
CA LEU A 42 -12.66 1.06 -7.39
C LEU A 42 -11.38 0.45 -6.82
N VAL A 43 -11.21 -0.87 -6.94
CA VAL A 43 -10.01 -1.59 -6.50
C VAL A 43 -8.77 -1.09 -7.24
N LEU A 44 -8.85 -0.92 -8.56
CA LEU A 44 -7.72 -0.43 -9.36
C LEU A 44 -7.31 0.98 -8.95
N VAL A 45 -8.27 1.91 -8.83
CA VAL A 45 -8.00 3.30 -8.43
C VAL A 45 -7.41 3.37 -7.03
N ALA A 46 -7.98 2.63 -6.07
CA ALA A 46 -7.44 2.56 -4.71
C ALA A 46 -6.03 1.95 -4.68
N THR A 47 -5.79 0.91 -5.48
CA THR A 47 -4.47 0.25 -5.58
C THR A 47 -3.44 1.22 -6.13
N VAL A 48 -3.71 1.89 -7.25
CA VAL A 48 -2.78 2.84 -7.88
C VAL A 48 -2.46 4.00 -6.91
N GLY A 49 -3.48 4.59 -6.28
CA GLY A 49 -3.26 5.65 -5.29
C GLY A 49 -2.36 5.19 -4.15
N ASN A 50 -2.62 4.01 -3.59
CA ASN A 50 -1.85 3.51 -2.46
C ASN A 50 -0.41 3.09 -2.84
N VAL A 51 -0.21 2.51 -4.02
CA VAL A 51 1.13 2.19 -4.52
C VAL A 51 1.95 3.47 -4.70
N LEU A 52 1.37 4.50 -5.32
CA LEU A 52 2.07 5.78 -5.51
C LEU A 52 2.40 6.45 -4.17
N GLY A 53 1.48 6.43 -3.20
CA GLY A 53 1.76 6.92 -1.86
C GLY A 53 2.86 6.11 -1.16
N GLY A 54 2.82 4.78 -1.25
CA GLY A 54 3.86 3.92 -0.69
C GLY A 54 5.23 4.14 -1.34
N LEU A 55 5.28 4.39 -2.65
CA LEU A 55 6.52 4.76 -3.36
C LEU A 55 7.06 6.12 -2.91
N LEU A 56 6.18 7.08 -2.62
CA LEU A 56 6.58 8.35 -2.00
C LEU A 56 7.18 8.10 -0.61
N THR A 57 6.58 7.24 0.21
CA THR A 57 7.11 6.84 1.52
C THR A 57 8.48 6.16 1.41
N VAL A 58 8.67 5.27 0.43
CA VAL A 58 9.98 4.67 0.11
C VAL A 58 10.98 5.76 -0.27
N TRP A 59 10.57 6.70 -1.13
CA TRP A 59 11.43 7.80 -1.56
C TRP A 59 11.87 8.66 -0.37
N LEU A 60 10.96 8.99 0.55
CA LEU A 60 11.26 9.69 1.80
C LEU A 60 12.22 8.87 2.67
N GLY A 61 11.98 7.56 2.82
CA GLY A 61 12.86 6.66 3.58
C GLY A 61 14.31 6.63 3.05
N ARG A 62 14.50 6.72 1.73
CA ARG A 62 15.85 6.78 1.12
C ARG A 62 16.62 8.06 1.47
N ARG A 63 15.93 9.14 1.87
CA ARG A 63 16.54 10.41 2.28
C ARG A 63 17.06 10.39 3.72
N LEU A 64 16.69 9.38 4.51
CA LEU A 64 17.22 9.19 5.85
C LEU A 64 18.71 8.77 5.80
N PRO A 65 19.48 9.02 6.87
CA PRO A 65 20.86 8.55 6.98
C PRO A 65 20.97 7.06 6.73
N ALA A 66 22.04 6.64 6.06
CA ALA A 66 22.24 5.24 5.72
C ALA A 66 22.21 4.37 7.01
N PRO A 67 21.50 3.23 7.01
CA PRO A 67 21.52 2.32 8.12
C PRO A 67 22.94 1.81 8.35
N GLN A 68 23.35 1.71 9.62
CA GLN A 68 24.52 0.90 9.96
C GLN A 68 24.16 -0.56 9.67
N ARG A 69 25.01 -1.27 8.93
CA ARG A 69 24.79 -2.67 8.52
C ARG A 69 25.05 -3.65 9.66
N GLN A 70 24.39 -3.44 10.79
CA GLN A 70 24.58 -4.22 11.99
C GLN A 70 23.27 -4.31 12.80
N GLY A 71 23.09 -5.42 13.50
CA GLY A 71 21.94 -5.66 14.38
C GLY A 71 20.81 -6.49 13.77
N ARG A 72 19.86 -6.85 14.63
CA ARG A 72 18.78 -7.82 14.33
C ARG A 72 17.86 -7.37 13.19
N LEU A 73 17.59 -6.06 13.08
CA LEU A 73 16.76 -5.49 12.01
C LEU A 73 17.40 -5.67 10.63
N TYR A 74 18.72 -5.47 10.52
CA TYR A 74 19.44 -5.65 9.26
C TYR A 74 19.49 -7.13 8.85
N GLY A 75 19.72 -8.05 9.80
CA GLY A 75 19.69 -9.49 9.52
C GLY A 75 18.31 -10.01 9.10
N LEU A 76 17.24 -9.48 9.71
CA LEU A 76 15.87 -9.78 9.26
C LEU A 76 15.59 -9.18 7.87
N ALA A 77 16.06 -7.97 7.60
CA ALA A 77 15.93 -7.32 6.31
C ALA A 77 16.66 -8.07 5.18
N GLU A 78 17.85 -8.62 5.44
CA GLU A 78 18.54 -9.47 4.45
C GLU A 78 17.84 -10.80 4.22
N ARG A 79 17.25 -11.39 5.27
CA ARG A 79 16.56 -12.68 5.17
C ARG A 79 15.27 -12.61 4.35
N TRP A 80 14.45 -11.58 4.57
CA TRP A 80 13.13 -11.45 3.94
C TRP A 80 13.15 -10.51 2.73
N GLY A 81 14.05 -9.53 2.73
CA GLY A 81 14.24 -8.58 1.63
C GLY A 81 12.94 -7.88 1.21
N PRO A 82 12.86 -7.45 -0.06
CA PRO A 82 11.68 -6.81 -0.64
C PRO A 82 10.39 -7.63 -0.56
N VAL A 83 10.46 -8.97 -0.40
CA VAL A 83 9.27 -9.83 -0.26
C VAL A 83 8.45 -9.46 0.96
N SER A 84 9.08 -8.93 2.01
CA SER A 84 8.39 -8.41 3.19
C SER A 84 7.35 -7.31 2.86
N LEU A 85 7.48 -6.60 1.74
CA LEU A 85 6.49 -5.63 1.27
C LEU A 85 5.15 -6.27 0.87
N LEU A 86 5.09 -7.59 0.67
CA LEU A 86 3.80 -8.28 0.58
C LEU A 86 2.96 -8.03 1.82
N LEU A 87 3.58 -7.93 3.00
CA LEU A 87 2.92 -7.63 4.27
C LEU A 87 2.53 -6.15 4.42
N SER A 88 2.77 -5.32 3.40
CA SER A 88 2.36 -3.91 3.40
C SER A 88 0.84 -3.69 3.39
N TRP A 89 0.07 -4.78 3.25
CA TRP A 89 -1.38 -4.80 3.39
C TRP A 89 -1.87 -4.74 4.84
N VAL A 90 -1.01 -5.07 5.82
CA VAL A 90 -1.40 -5.09 7.23
C VAL A 90 -1.61 -3.64 7.72
N PRO A 91 -2.76 -3.34 8.37
CA PRO A 91 -3.03 -2.01 8.91
C PRO A 91 -1.91 -1.54 9.84
N VAL A 92 -1.55 -0.26 9.76
CA VAL A 92 -0.50 0.41 10.58
C VAL A 92 0.93 -0.06 10.28
N ALA A 93 1.19 -1.36 10.16
CA ALA A 93 2.52 -1.91 9.88
C ALA A 93 2.96 -1.68 8.42
N GLY A 94 2.01 -1.56 7.50
CA GLY A 94 2.34 -1.63 6.08
C GLY A 94 3.17 -0.46 5.55
N ASP A 95 2.90 0.76 6.01
CA ASP A 95 3.63 1.94 5.52
C ASP A 95 4.98 2.11 6.23
N ALA A 96 5.12 1.58 7.44
CA ALA A 96 6.42 1.42 8.09
C ALA A 96 7.35 0.52 7.25
N LEU A 97 6.83 -0.56 6.64
CA LEU A 97 7.60 -1.41 5.73
C LEU A 97 8.04 -0.65 4.47
N CYS A 98 7.19 0.22 3.91
CA CYS A 98 7.56 1.09 2.80
C CYS A 98 8.73 2.03 3.18
N GLY A 99 8.63 2.68 4.34
CA GLY A 99 9.69 3.55 4.87
C GLY A 99 10.99 2.78 5.09
N LEU A 100 10.92 1.58 5.67
CA LEU A 100 12.06 0.68 5.89
C LEU A 100 12.70 0.23 4.57
N ALA A 101 11.89 -0.14 3.56
CA ALA A 101 12.40 -0.49 2.24
C ALA A 101 13.18 0.68 1.60
N GLY A 102 12.71 1.91 1.81
CA GLY A 102 13.42 3.12 1.44
C GLY A 102 14.73 3.29 2.20
N TRP A 103 14.69 3.22 3.52
CA TRP A 103 15.85 3.38 4.40
C TRP A 103 16.96 2.36 4.11
N LEU A 104 16.56 1.10 3.86
CA LEU A 104 17.44 0.00 3.47
C LEU A 104 17.90 0.06 2.01
N ARG A 105 17.37 1.02 1.23
CA ARG A 105 17.73 1.29 -0.17
C ARG A 105 17.56 0.09 -1.10
N TRP A 106 16.54 -0.73 -0.88
CA TRP A 106 16.21 -1.84 -1.77
C TRP A 106 15.98 -1.37 -3.22
N SER A 107 16.15 -2.27 -4.20
CA SER A 107 16.03 -1.91 -5.61
C SER A 107 14.60 -1.48 -5.94
N TRP A 108 14.46 -0.38 -6.71
CA TRP A 108 13.14 0.16 -7.07
C TRP A 108 12.26 -0.87 -7.77
N GLY A 109 12.82 -1.68 -8.68
CA GLY A 109 12.07 -2.73 -9.37
C GLY A 109 11.42 -3.73 -8.41
N ALA A 110 12.20 -4.25 -7.45
CA ALA A 110 11.66 -5.20 -6.47
C ALA A 110 10.63 -4.53 -5.55
N VAL A 111 10.91 -3.30 -5.09
CA VAL A 111 9.96 -2.54 -4.27
C VAL A 111 8.64 -2.32 -5.00
N CYS A 112 8.66 -1.87 -6.26
CA CYS A 112 7.46 -1.63 -7.03
C CYS A 112 6.61 -2.90 -7.19
N VAL A 113 7.23 -4.03 -7.53
CA VAL A 113 6.52 -5.30 -7.73
C VAL A 113 5.88 -5.78 -6.44
N TRP A 114 6.67 -5.92 -5.37
CA TRP A 114 6.17 -6.50 -4.11
C TRP A 114 5.19 -5.58 -3.38
N LEU A 115 5.41 -4.26 -3.46
CA LEU A 115 4.48 -3.27 -2.93
C LEU A 115 3.14 -3.31 -3.69
N ALA A 116 3.18 -3.31 -5.03
CA ALA A 116 1.97 -3.37 -5.84
C ALA A 116 1.16 -4.63 -5.57
N LEU A 117 1.82 -5.80 -5.49
CA LEU A 117 1.17 -7.06 -5.15
C LEU A 117 0.52 -7.03 -3.76
N GLY A 118 1.24 -6.55 -2.73
CA GLY A 118 0.71 -6.45 -1.38
C GLY A 118 -0.50 -5.51 -1.29
N LYS A 119 -0.40 -4.31 -1.87
CA LYS A 119 -1.50 -3.33 -1.83
C LYS A 119 -2.70 -3.78 -2.67
N ALA A 120 -2.49 -4.42 -3.82
CA ALA A 120 -3.57 -4.99 -4.63
C ALA A 120 -4.30 -6.10 -3.88
N LEU A 121 -3.56 -7.02 -3.25
CA LEU A 121 -4.13 -8.11 -2.46
C LEU A 121 -5.06 -7.59 -1.37
N ARG A 122 -4.67 -6.53 -0.66
CA ARG A 122 -5.52 -5.90 0.37
C ARG A 122 -6.90 -5.53 -0.16
N TYR A 123 -6.93 -4.77 -1.26
CA TYR A 123 -8.17 -4.23 -1.81
C TYR A 123 -9.01 -5.30 -2.50
N LEU A 124 -8.38 -6.30 -3.11
CA LEU A 124 -9.07 -7.47 -3.65
C LEU A 124 -9.75 -8.29 -2.55
N LEU A 125 -9.07 -8.53 -1.42
CA LEU A 125 -9.66 -9.23 -0.28
C LEU A 125 -10.83 -8.43 0.32
N LEU A 126 -10.66 -7.13 0.53
CA LEU A 126 -11.73 -6.27 1.04
C LEU A 126 -12.94 -6.23 0.10
N ALA A 127 -12.72 -6.10 -1.21
CA ALA A 127 -13.78 -6.13 -2.19
C ALA A 127 -14.47 -7.51 -2.25
N GLY A 128 -13.69 -8.59 -2.23
CA GLY A 128 -14.21 -9.96 -2.23
C GLY A 128 -15.11 -10.23 -1.03
N LEU A 129 -14.67 -9.86 0.18
CA LEU A 129 -15.47 -9.97 1.41
C LEU A 129 -16.72 -9.10 1.36
N ALA A 130 -16.60 -7.84 0.93
CA ALA A 130 -17.73 -6.91 0.85
C ALA A 130 -18.80 -7.36 -0.17
N LEU A 131 -18.38 -8.03 -1.23
CA LEU A 131 -19.24 -8.54 -2.30
C LEU A 131 -19.67 -10.00 -2.08
N GLN A 132 -19.27 -10.64 -0.96
CA GLN A 132 -19.54 -12.05 -0.66
C GLN A 132 -19.04 -13.02 -1.76
N LEU A 133 -17.90 -12.70 -2.38
CA LEU A 133 -17.24 -13.52 -3.39
C LEU A 133 -16.26 -14.53 -2.79
N LEU A 134 -15.99 -14.42 -1.48
CA LEU A 134 -15.08 -15.24 -0.67
C LEU A 134 -15.82 -15.67 0.60
#